data_AF-A0A947CNP4-F1
#
_entry.id   AF-A0A947CNP4-F1
#
_cell.length_a   1.000
_cell.length_b   1.000
_cell.length_c   1.000
_cell.angle_alpha   90.00
_cell.angle_beta   90.00
_cell.angle_gamma   90.00
#
_symmetry.space_group_name_H-M   'P 1'
#
loop_
_entity.id
_entity.type
_entity.pdbx_description
1 polymer ?
#
loop_
_entity_poly.entity_id
_entity_poly.type
_entity_poly.pdbx_seq_one_letter_code
_entity_poly.pdbx_strand_id
1 'polypeptide(L)'
;MLEAIGASSLDELSQQTVPASILRDQPLAIPEGLSEAEALEHIAGLAAKNKVLRSHIGMGYYGTHVPPVILRNVLENPGWYTQYTPYQAEIAQGRLEALINFQTMVSELCSLPLSNASLLDEATAAAEGMSMCRAISRGKKNRFYVSDRCHPQTIAVVRTRAEPMGIELEVGPMDQVKWEGGDLCGILVQYPDTDGAIHDWEAMARQAHDVGALVVCCTDLLALTLLEPPGEWGADIAVGSSQRFGVPMGYGGPHAAFMATREEFRRQMPGRIIGVSKDSKGRVAYRLALQTREQHIRRDRATSNICTAQVLLAITASMYAVYHGPEGLKVIAGTVHRLTSKLASGLRELGFDIGDQPFFDTLRVKTGQGDGDRIAAAALAAGINVRRYPGGDIGISFDETTTEAHVSELLSCFGEAPDIAGLAAADQLGAFARSSEFLTHEVFHRYQTEHEMLRYLNRLQSRDLSLTTSMIPLGSCTMKLNAAAEMFPISEPGFARLHPFAPLDQATGYAELFSRLETW
;
A
#
# COMPACT_ATOMS: atom_id res chain seq x y z
N MET A 1 42.03 -8.36 -17.13
CA MET A 1 41.60 -8.70 -15.74
C MET A 1 42.24 -10.00 -15.29
N LEU A 2 42.01 -11.12 -15.98
CA LEU A 2 42.62 -12.43 -15.67
C LEU A 2 44.14 -12.38 -15.51
N GLU A 3 44.86 -11.75 -16.45
CA GLU A 3 46.31 -11.54 -16.37
C GLU A 3 46.75 -10.82 -15.08
N ALA A 4 46.02 -9.78 -14.65
CA ALA A 4 46.36 -8.99 -13.46
C ALA A 4 46.19 -9.78 -12.15
N ILE A 5 45.37 -10.82 -12.15
CA ILE A 5 45.14 -11.71 -11.00
C ILE A 5 45.87 -13.07 -11.16
N GLY A 6 46.62 -13.27 -12.25
CA GLY A 6 47.41 -14.47 -12.49
C GLY A 6 46.61 -15.72 -12.90
N ALA A 7 45.38 -15.56 -13.41
CA ALA A 7 44.58 -16.66 -13.93
C ALA A 7 44.64 -16.72 -15.48
N SER A 8 44.64 -17.92 -16.05
CA SER A 8 44.65 -18.16 -17.50
C SER A 8 43.25 -18.22 -18.13
N SER A 9 42.21 -18.52 -17.34
CA SER A 9 40.81 -18.58 -17.78
C SER A 9 39.81 -18.27 -16.67
N LEU A 10 38.54 -18.05 -17.04
CA LEU A 10 37.43 -17.93 -16.06
C LEU A 10 37.18 -19.23 -15.31
N ASP A 11 37.42 -20.39 -15.96
CA ASP A 11 37.28 -21.70 -15.33
C ASP A 11 38.34 -21.89 -14.25
N GLU A 12 39.60 -21.54 -14.54
CA GLU A 12 40.67 -21.59 -13.55
C GLU A 12 40.37 -20.67 -12.37
N LEU A 13 39.93 -19.43 -12.63
CA LEU A 13 39.51 -18.50 -11.58
C LEU A 13 38.39 -19.09 -10.70
N SER A 14 37.39 -19.71 -11.32
CA SER A 14 36.25 -20.30 -10.62
C SER A 14 36.68 -21.47 -9.74
N GLN A 15 37.54 -22.36 -10.26
CA GLN A 15 38.09 -23.52 -9.54
C GLN A 15 39.01 -23.11 -8.39
N GLN A 16 39.74 -22.01 -8.52
CA GLN A 16 40.57 -21.46 -7.44
C GLN A 16 39.74 -20.73 -6.36
N THR A 17 38.54 -20.23 -6.70
CA THR A 17 37.70 -19.42 -5.81
C THR A 17 36.64 -20.22 -5.07
N VAL A 18 35.92 -21.11 -5.77
CA VAL A 18 34.81 -21.89 -5.22
C VAL A 18 35.31 -23.28 -4.82
N PRO A 19 35.08 -23.72 -3.57
CA PRO A 19 35.50 -25.06 -3.15
C PRO A 19 34.90 -26.16 -4.04
N ALA A 20 35.74 -27.07 -4.52
CA ALA A 20 35.33 -28.14 -5.43
C ALA A 20 34.17 -29.00 -4.88
N SER A 21 34.08 -29.18 -3.56
CA SER A 21 33.03 -29.97 -2.90
C SER A 21 31.62 -29.38 -3.02
N ILE A 22 31.48 -28.11 -3.42
CA ILE A 22 30.19 -27.44 -3.62
C ILE A 22 30.01 -26.91 -5.04
N LEU A 23 31.00 -27.13 -5.92
CA LEU A 23 30.90 -26.76 -7.33
C LEU A 23 29.92 -27.73 -8.02
N ARG A 24 29.05 -27.19 -8.87
CA ARG A 24 28.15 -28.03 -9.66
C ARG A 24 28.89 -28.62 -10.84
N ASP A 25 28.79 -29.94 -10.99
CA ASP A 25 29.41 -30.66 -12.11
C ASP A 25 28.59 -30.55 -13.42
N GLN A 26 27.34 -30.12 -13.34
CA GLN A 26 26.43 -29.99 -14.46
C GLN A 26 25.86 -28.58 -14.59
N PRO A 27 25.68 -28.07 -15.83
CA PRO A 27 24.97 -26.82 -16.09
C PRO A 27 23.58 -26.78 -15.44
N LEU A 28 23.02 -25.57 -15.32
CA LEU A 28 21.62 -25.42 -14.91
C LEU A 28 20.70 -25.96 -15.99
N ALA A 29 19.67 -26.71 -15.58
CA ALA A 29 18.65 -27.24 -16.49
C ALA A 29 17.58 -26.18 -16.77
N ILE A 30 17.97 -25.10 -17.45
CA ILE A 30 17.11 -23.98 -17.82
C ILE A 30 16.94 -23.90 -19.34
N PRO A 31 15.86 -23.30 -19.85
CA PRO A 31 15.69 -23.07 -21.29
C PRO A 31 16.83 -22.24 -21.88
N GLU A 32 17.03 -22.34 -23.18
CA GLU A 32 17.94 -21.45 -23.90
C GLU A 32 17.49 -19.99 -23.74
N GLY A 33 18.46 -19.08 -23.62
CA GLY A 33 18.19 -17.66 -23.48
C GLY A 33 17.48 -17.10 -24.72
N LEU A 34 16.43 -16.32 -24.49
CA LEU A 34 15.74 -15.58 -25.55
C LEU A 34 16.51 -14.31 -25.90
N SER A 35 16.38 -13.85 -27.15
CA SER A 35 16.74 -12.47 -27.50
C SER A 35 15.81 -11.48 -26.79
N GLU A 36 16.22 -10.21 -26.70
CA GLU A 36 15.40 -9.15 -26.08
C GLU A 36 14.01 -9.03 -26.74
N ALA A 37 13.95 -9.11 -28.07
CA ALA A 37 12.71 -9.05 -28.82
C ALA A 37 11.78 -10.25 -28.53
N GLU A 38 12.34 -11.47 -28.51
CA GLU A 38 11.57 -12.68 -28.19
C GLU A 38 11.08 -12.67 -26.73
N ALA A 39 11.89 -12.19 -25.79
CA ALA A 39 11.50 -12.06 -24.40
C ALA A 39 10.34 -11.07 -24.21
N LEU A 40 10.39 -9.93 -24.91
CA LEU A 40 9.30 -8.93 -24.88
C LEU A 40 8.00 -9.45 -25.51
N GLU A 41 8.09 -10.15 -26.64
CA GLU A 41 6.92 -10.79 -27.25
C GLU A 41 6.34 -11.88 -26.33
N HIS A 42 7.21 -12.68 -25.73
CA HIS A 42 6.81 -13.76 -24.83
C HIS A 42 6.11 -13.23 -23.57
N ILE A 43 6.68 -12.23 -22.89
CA ILE A 43 6.08 -11.65 -21.67
C ILE A 43 4.80 -10.86 -21.98
N ALA A 44 4.71 -10.18 -23.13
CA ALA A 44 3.47 -9.57 -23.59
C ALA A 44 2.38 -10.63 -23.85
N GLY A 45 2.76 -11.77 -24.42
CA GLY A 45 1.88 -12.93 -24.58
C GLY A 45 1.37 -13.49 -23.25
N LEU A 46 2.18 -13.47 -22.19
CA LEU A 46 1.72 -13.82 -20.83
C LEU A 46 0.76 -12.77 -20.28
N ALA A 47 1.07 -11.48 -20.41
CA ALA A 47 0.19 -10.40 -19.97
C ALA A 47 -1.20 -10.49 -20.64
N ALA A 48 -1.24 -10.80 -21.95
CA ALA A 48 -2.47 -10.91 -22.72
C ALA A 48 -3.38 -12.09 -22.32
N LYS A 49 -2.87 -13.09 -21.59
CA LYS A 49 -3.66 -14.20 -21.03
C LYS A 49 -4.45 -13.78 -19.79
N ASN A 50 -4.08 -12.67 -19.15
CA ASN A 50 -4.82 -12.14 -18.01
C ASN A 50 -6.05 -11.35 -18.50
N LYS A 51 -7.19 -11.55 -17.83
CA LYS A 51 -8.44 -10.83 -18.10
C LYS A 51 -8.56 -9.66 -17.13
N VAL A 52 -8.25 -8.47 -17.60
CA VAL A 52 -8.36 -7.25 -16.78
C VAL A 52 -9.82 -6.78 -16.76
N LEU A 53 -10.56 -7.14 -15.71
CA LEU A 53 -11.93 -6.71 -15.48
C LEU A 53 -12.00 -5.51 -14.52
N ARG A 54 -13.09 -4.75 -14.57
CA ARG A 54 -13.40 -3.73 -13.56
C ARG A 54 -13.63 -4.44 -12.23
N SER A 55 -12.82 -4.14 -11.22
CA SER A 55 -12.87 -4.88 -9.95
C SER A 55 -13.30 -3.99 -8.81
N HIS A 56 -14.51 -4.21 -8.31
CA HIS A 56 -15.10 -3.56 -7.14
C HIS A 56 -15.02 -4.46 -5.89
N ILE A 57 -13.95 -5.25 -5.77
CA ILE A 57 -13.74 -6.17 -4.65
C ILE A 57 -13.33 -5.42 -3.38
N GLY A 58 -12.51 -4.36 -3.52
CA GLY A 58 -11.97 -3.61 -2.40
C GLY A 58 -10.92 -4.42 -1.63
N MET A 59 -11.16 -4.62 -0.34
CA MET A 59 -10.22 -5.38 0.53
C MET A 59 -8.80 -4.79 0.57
N GLY A 60 -8.67 -3.46 0.50
CA GLY A 60 -7.39 -2.74 0.57
C GLY A 60 -6.74 -2.44 -0.79
N TYR A 61 -7.38 -2.83 -1.90
CA TYR A 61 -6.89 -2.55 -3.25
C TYR A 61 -7.99 -1.93 -4.09
N TYR A 62 -7.67 -0.81 -4.74
CA TYR A 62 -8.64 0.03 -5.43
C TYR A 62 -8.04 0.51 -6.77
N GLY A 63 -8.88 0.63 -7.80
CA GLY A 63 -8.47 1.26 -9.05
C GLY A 63 -8.00 2.70 -8.82
N THR A 64 -6.99 3.12 -9.56
CA THR A 64 -6.50 4.51 -9.54
C THR A 64 -5.98 4.91 -10.91
N HIS A 65 -6.09 6.20 -11.21
CA HIS A 65 -5.45 6.81 -12.36
C HIS A 65 -4.03 7.23 -11.99
N VAL A 66 -3.04 6.44 -12.40
CA VAL A 66 -1.63 6.85 -12.30
C VAL A 66 -1.41 8.06 -13.23
N PRO A 67 -1.04 9.25 -12.72
CA PRO A 67 -0.80 10.41 -13.58
C PRO A 67 0.31 10.08 -14.59
N PRO A 68 0.10 10.25 -15.90
CA PRO A 68 1.08 9.86 -16.91
C PRO A 68 2.46 10.51 -16.72
N VAL A 69 2.49 11.76 -16.23
CA VAL A 69 3.74 12.45 -15.90
C VAL A 69 4.53 11.76 -14.80
N ILE A 70 3.87 11.14 -13.82
CA ILE A 70 4.51 10.38 -12.73
C ILE A 70 4.92 8.98 -13.23
N LEU A 71 4.03 8.28 -13.95
CA LEU A 71 4.35 6.97 -14.53
C LEU A 71 5.63 7.04 -15.36
N ARG A 72 5.67 7.96 -16.33
CA ARG A 72 6.79 8.09 -17.26
C ARG A 72 8.07 8.60 -16.59
N ASN A 73 7.96 9.59 -15.70
CA ASN A 73 9.14 10.29 -15.18
C ASN A 73 9.62 9.79 -13.81
N VAL A 74 8.92 8.84 -13.19
CA VAL A 74 9.32 8.18 -11.94
C VAL A 74 9.40 6.66 -12.12
N LEU A 75 8.28 5.98 -12.37
CA LEU A 75 8.23 4.51 -12.42
C LEU A 75 9.01 3.94 -13.62
N GLU A 76 8.94 4.60 -14.77
CA GLU A 76 9.64 4.19 -16.00
C GLU A 76 10.98 4.93 -16.21
N ASN A 77 11.48 5.63 -15.19
CA ASN A 77 12.70 6.43 -15.29
C ASN A 77 13.86 5.81 -14.48
N PRO A 78 14.93 5.30 -15.12
CA PRO A 78 16.04 4.65 -14.41
C PRO A 78 16.77 5.56 -13.44
N GLY A 79 16.71 6.89 -13.61
CA GLY A 79 17.27 7.81 -12.63
C GLY A 79 16.47 7.90 -11.32
N TRP A 80 15.32 7.20 -11.21
CA TRP A 80 14.54 7.06 -9.98
C TRP A 80 14.56 5.64 -9.39
N TYR A 81 14.68 4.60 -10.23
CA TYR A 81 14.61 3.21 -9.77
C TYR A 81 15.96 2.47 -9.67
N THR A 82 17.07 3.02 -10.19
CA THR A 82 18.36 2.31 -10.18
C THR A 82 19.26 2.63 -8.98
N GLN A 83 18.97 3.69 -8.24
CA GLN A 83 19.59 3.95 -6.95
C GLN A 83 19.03 3.05 -5.85
N TYR A 84 19.79 2.89 -4.78
CA TYR A 84 19.37 2.13 -3.60
C TYR A 84 19.12 3.06 -2.41
N THR A 85 19.04 2.47 -1.21
CA THR A 85 18.89 3.17 0.06
C THR A 85 19.80 4.42 0.13
N PRO A 86 19.30 5.59 0.58
CA PRO A 86 20.06 6.83 0.67
C PRO A 86 21.08 6.83 1.83
N TYR A 87 22.01 5.86 1.84
CA TYR A 87 23.09 5.76 2.83
C TYR A 87 24.04 6.97 2.76
N GLN A 88 24.33 7.44 1.55
CA GLN A 88 25.12 8.65 1.29
C GLN A 88 24.16 9.81 1.02
N ALA A 89 23.82 10.55 2.07
CA ALA A 89 22.72 11.53 2.03
C ALA A 89 23.00 12.70 1.07
N GLU A 90 24.25 13.12 0.95
CA GLU A 90 24.69 14.26 0.14
C GLU A 90 24.43 14.08 -1.36
N ILE A 91 24.36 12.83 -1.83
CA ILE A 91 24.08 12.43 -3.22
C ILE A 91 22.73 11.71 -3.34
N ALA A 92 21.82 12.01 -2.41
CA ALA A 92 20.50 11.39 -2.31
C ALA A 92 19.40 12.38 -1.88
N GLN A 93 19.65 13.69 -1.97
CA GLN A 93 18.74 14.71 -1.45
C GLN A 93 17.40 14.74 -2.20
N GLY A 94 17.37 14.32 -3.47
CA GLY A 94 16.15 14.24 -4.26
C GLY A 94 15.15 13.24 -3.69
N ARG A 95 15.53 11.96 -3.58
CA ARG A 95 14.66 10.94 -3.00
C ARG A 95 14.42 11.13 -1.50
N LEU A 96 15.37 11.73 -0.77
CA LEU A 96 15.14 12.07 0.65
C LEU A 96 14.08 13.17 0.81
N GLU A 97 14.06 14.19 -0.06
CA GLU A 97 13.00 15.21 -0.08
C GLU A 97 11.64 14.59 -0.44
N ALA A 98 11.59 13.72 -1.46
CA ALA A 98 10.37 13.00 -1.82
C ALA A 98 9.83 12.12 -0.67
N LEU A 99 10.70 11.45 0.07
CA LEU A 99 10.31 10.66 1.24
C LEU A 99 9.90 11.51 2.45
N ILE A 100 10.44 12.73 2.60
CA ILE A 100 9.89 13.72 3.55
C ILE A 100 8.47 14.12 3.12
N ASN A 101 8.21 14.35 1.84
CA ASN A 101 6.85 14.64 1.36
C ASN A 101 5.89 13.49 1.67
N PHE A 102 6.32 12.23 1.47
CA PHE A 102 5.54 11.06 1.86
C PHE A 102 5.22 11.05 3.37
N GLN A 103 6.22 11.27 4.22
CA GLN A 103 6.02 11.32 5.67
C GLN A 103 5.07 12.45 6.08
N THR A 104 5.24 13.65 5.53
CA THR A 104 4.36 14.79 5.80
C THR A 104 2.93 14.51 5.35
N MET A 105 2.76 13.93 4.15
CA MET A 105 1.46 13.54 3.62
C MET A 105 0.74 12.58 4.56
N VAL A 106 1.40 11.50 4.98
CA VAL A 106 0.81 10.52 5.90
C VAL A 106 0.52 11.17 7.26
N SER A 107 1.47 11.93 7.82
CA SER A 107 1.31 12.56 9.12
C SER A 107 0.12 13.53 9.17
N GLU A 108 -0.05 14.38 8.16
CA GLU A 108 -1.18 15.33 8.09
C GLU A 108 -2.51 14.64 7.78
N LEU A 109 -2.53 13.62 6.91
CA LEU A 109 -3.75 12.87 6.62
C LEU A 109 -4.23 12.06 7.83
N CYS A 110 -3.32 11.46 8.61
CA CYS A 110 -3.67 10.69 9.80
C CYS A 110 -3.79 11.54 11.09
N SER A 111 -3.48 12.84 11.05
CA SER A 111 -3.35 13.72 12.22
C SER A 111 -2.42 13.14 13.31
N LEU A 112 -1.30 12.52 12.88
CA LEU A 112 -0.28 11.94 13.76
C LEU A 112 1.11 12.50 13.41
N PRO A 113 1.87 13.01 14.38
CA PRO A 113 3.01 13.90 14.12
C PRO A 113 4.24 13.23 13.49
N LEU A 114 4.32 11.89 13.49
CA LEU A 114 5.48 11.16 13.00
C LEU A 114 5.06 10.02 12.07
N SER A 115 5.58 9.99 10.85
CA SER A 115 5.49 8.85 9.92
C SER A 115 6.87 8.30 9.57
N ASN A 116 6.93 7.01 9.25
CA ASN A 116 8.12 6.40 8.64
C ASN A 116 8.14 6.58 7.10
N ALA A 117 9.23 6.15 6.48
CA ALA A 117 9.48 6.22 5.04
C ALA A 117 9.05 4.93 4.31
N SER A 118 7.87 4.41 4.67
CA SER A 118 7.19 3.18 4.20
C SER A 118 7.51 1.86 4.91
N LEU A 119 6.55 0.93 4.79
CA LEU A 119 6.62 -0.49 5.08
C LEU A 119 6.24 -1.32 3.83
N LEU A 120 6.13 -2.65 3.97
CA LEU A 120 6.00 -3.57 2.84
C LEU A 120 4.58 -3.63 2.25
N ASP A 121 3.58 -3.77 3.09
CA ASP A 121 2.14 -3.82 2.77
C ASP A 121 1.32 -3.52 4.04
N GLU A 122 0.01 -3.31 3.90
CA GLU A 122 -0.86 -2.97 5.04
C GLU A 122 -0.84 -4.06 6.13
N ALA A 123 -0.89 -5.33 5.73
CA ALA A 123 -1.03 -6.45 6.63
C ALA A 123 0.21 -6.60 7.53
N THR A 124 1.40 -6.40 6.97
CA THR A 124 2.67 -6.35 7.70
C THR A 124 2.78 -5.07 8.52
N ALA A 125 2.30 -3.93 8.04
CA ALA A 125 2.25 -2.69 8.83
C ALA A 125 1.37 -2.83 10.08
N ALA A 126 0.23 -3.50 9.99
CA ALA A 126 -0.62 -3.83 11.13
C ALA A 126 0.07 -4.75 12.14
N ALA A 127 0.79 -5.77 11.65
CA ALA A 127 1.58 -6.65 12.51
C ALA A 127 2.75 -5.93 13.19
N GLU A 128 3.37 -4.96 12.53
CA GLU A 128 4.35 -4.06 13.13
C GLU A 128 3.70 -3.16 14.18
N GLY A 129 2.47 -2.68 13.96
CA GLY A 129 1.68 -1.94 14.95
C GLY A 129 1.45 -2.75 16.23
N MET A 130 1.06 -4.02 16.10
CA MET A 130 0.96 -4.97 17.21
C MET A 130 2.31 -5.15 17.93
N SER A 131 3.38 -5.38 17.17
CA SER A 131 4.74 -5.56 17.71
C SER A 131 5.22 -4.32 18.48
N MET A 132 4.91 -3.14 17.96
CA MET A 132 5.21 -1.85 18.55
C MET A 132 4.45 -1.64 19.87
N CYS A 133 3.16 -2.01 19.95
CA CYS A 133 2.38 -1.97 21.19
C CYS A 133 3.01 -2.81 22.31
N ARG A 134 3.42 -4.04 21.97
CA ARG A 134 4.13 -4.91 22.92
C ARG A 134 5.49 -4.34 23.32
N ALA A 135 6.24 -3.77 22.38
CA ALA A 135 7.54 -3.16 22.66
C ALA A 135 7.41 -1.93 23.60
N ILE A 136 6.38 -1.10 23.42
CA ILE A 136 6.11 0.07 24.26
C ILE A 136 5.75 -0.35 25.68
N SER A 137 4.94 -1.40 25.84
CA SER A 137 4.66 -2.01 27.15
C SER A 137 5.85 -2.79 27.73
N ARG A 138 7.01 -2.81 27.05
CA ARG A 138 8.24 -3.53 27.42
C ARG A 138 8.02 -5.03 27.62
N GLY A 139 7.09 -5.62 26.86
CA GLY A 139 6.71 -7.02 26.97
C GLY A 139 5.96 -7.38 28.26
N LYS A 140 5.56 -6.40 29.08
CA LYS A 140 4.78 -6.65 30.32
C LYS A 140 3.33 -7.04 30.03
N LYS A 141 2.84 -6.71 28.84
CA LYS A 141 1.49 -6.97 28.38
C LYS A 141 1.57 -7.82 27.11
N ASN A 142 0.79 -8.89 27.08
CA ASN A 142 0.96 -9.96 26.09
C ASN A 142 -0.30 -10.23 25.26
N ARG A 143 -1.46 -9.70 25.66
CA ARG A 143 -2.69 -9.82 24.88
C ARG A 143 -2.82 -8.69 23.87
N PHE A 144 -3.32 -9.00 22.69
CA PHE A 144 -3.65 -8.03 21.63
C PHE A 144 -4.99 -8.41 21.01
N TYR A 145 -5.89 -7.44 20.82
CA TYR A 145 -7.23 -7.69 20.30
C TYR A 145 -7.39 -7.11 18.89
N VAL A 146 -7.95 -7.88 17.96
CA VAL A 146 -8.14 -7.45 16.56
C VAL A 146 -9.62 -7.49 16.21
N SER A 147 -10.10 -6.43 15.56
CA SER A 147 -11.47 -6.40 15.05
C SER A 147 -11.64 -7.44 13.97
N ASP A 148 -12.69 -8.24 14.05
CA ASP A 148 -13.11 -9.14 12.97
C ASP A 148 -13.56 -8.39 11.69
N ARG A 149 -13.71 -7.06 11.79
CA ARG A 149 -13.97 -6.14 10.67
C ARG A 149 -12.71 -5.58 10.01
N CYS A 150 -11.51 -6.04 10.39
CA CYS A 150 -10.32 -5.78 9.59
C CYS A 150 -10.34 -6.61 8.30
N HIS A 151 -9.52 -6.24 7.31
CA HIS A 151 -9.34 -7.06 6.11
C HIS A 151 -8.83 -8.46 6.47
N PRO A 152 -9.35 -9.53 5.84
CA PRO A 152 -9.05 -10.89 6.25
C PRO A 152 -7.57 -11.24 6.11
N GLN A 153 -6.89 -10.72 5.08
CA GLN A 153 -5.44 -10.89 4.92
C GLN A 153 -4.65 -10.15 6.01
N THR A 154 -5.14 -9.00 6.48
CA THR A 154 -4.53 -8.25 7.61
C THR A 154 -4.62 -9.08 8.89
N ILE A 155 -5.80 -9.63 9.21
CA ILE A 155 -5.99 -10.52 10.36
C ILE A 155 -5.07 -11.75 10.26
N ALA A 156 -4.97 -12.36 9.07
CA ALA A 156 -4.13 -13.54 8.85
C ALA A 156 -2.65 -13.25 9.11
N VAL A 157 -2.10 -12.15 8.59
CA VAL A 157 -0.69 -11.79 8.81
C VAL A 157 -0.41 -11.40 10.26
N VAL A 158 -1.31 -10.65 10.90
CA VAL A 158 -1.19 -10.31 12.33
C VAL A 158 -1.16 -11.58 13.18
N ARG A 159 -2.05 -12.55 12.91
CA ARG A 159 -2.06 -13.86 13.58
C ARG A 159 -0.75 -14.62 13.39
N THR A 160 -0.28 -14.73 12.15
CA THR A 160 0.99 -15.40 11.83
C THR A 160 2.19 -14.76 12.52
N ARG A 161 2.18 -13.43 12.71
CA ARG A 161 3.25 -12.71 13.41
C ARG A 161 3.15 -12.81 14.94
N ALA A 162 1.94 -12.91 15.48
CA ALA A 162 1.70 -13.04 16.91
C ALA A 162 2.24 -14.38 17.46
N GLU A 163 2.04 -15.47 16.72
CA GLU A 163 2.41 -16.84 17.14
C GLU A 163 3.88 -17.00 17.55
N PRO A 164 4.90 -16.72 16.71
CA PRO A 164 6.31 -16.90 17.08
C PRO A 164 6.77 -15.89 18.14
N MET A 165 6.03 -14.79 18.33
CA MET A 165 6.28 -13.81 19.38
C MET A 165 5.66 -14.23 20.73
N GLY A 166 4.77 -15.22 20.72
CA GLY A 166 4.00 -15.63 21.89
C GLY A 166 3.00 -14.56 22.35
N ILE A 167 2.47 -13.75 21.43
CA ILE A 167 1.41 -12.76 21.72
C ILE A 167 0.06 -13.48 21.72
N GLU A 168 -0.74 -13.28 22.76
CA GLU A 168 -2.09 -13.82 22.85
C GLU A 168 -3.04 -12.98 22.00
N LEU A 169 -3.34 -13.47 20.81
CA LEU A 169 -4.20 -12.77 19.86
C LEU A 169 -5.67 -13.20 20.01
N GLU A 170 -6.53 -12.25 20.32
CA GLU A 170 -7.98 -12.40 20.26
C GLU A 170 -8.51 -11.68 19.02
N VAL A 171 -9.47 -12.30 18.32
CA VAL A 171 -10.12 -11.70 17.15
C VAL A 171 -11.62 -11.79 17.35
N GLY A 172 -12.32 -10.67 17.23
CA GLY A 172 -13.76 -10.64 17.39
C GLY A 172 -14.37 -9.24 17.35
N PRO A 173 -15.66 -9.15 17.67
CA PRO A 173 -16.38 -7.88 17.77
C PRO A 173 -15.79 -6.98 18.84
N MET A 174 -15.64 -5.70 18.51
CA MET A 174 -14.99 -4.72 19.38
C MET A 174 -15.74 -4.44 20.70
N ASP A 175 -17.05 -4.73 20.78
CA ASP A 175 -17.83 -4.66 22.02
C ASP A 175 -17.57 -5.83 22.99
N GLN A 176 -16.84 -6.86 22.58
CA GLN A 176 -16.48 -8.02 23.38
C GLN A 176 -15.07 -7.96 23.97
N VAL A 177 -14.36 -6.84 23.78
CA VAL A 177 -13.03 -6.64 24.34
C VAL A 177 -13.09 -6.73 25.87
N LYS A 178 -12.27 -7.61 26.44
CA LYS A 178 -12.09 -7.70 27.90
C LYS A 178 -10.99 -6.76 28.35
N TRP A 179 -11.39 -5.61 28.89
CA TRP A 179 -10.51 -4.54 29.36
C TRP A 179 -9.79 -4.87 30.68
N GLU A 180 -10.38 -5.73 31.51
CA GLU A 180 -9.82 -6.15 32.79
C GLU A 180 -8.60 -7.08 32.62
N GLY A 181 -7.73 -7.15 33.65
CA GLY A 181 -6.57 -8.05 33.68
C GLY A 181 -5.20 -7.36 33.51
N GLY A 182 -5.18 -6.14 32.96
CA GLY A 182 -3.97 -5.30 32.88
C GLY A 182 -2.89 -5.80 31.90
N ASP A 183 -3.21 -6.81 31.09
CA ASP A 183 -2.30 -7.52 30.17
C ASP A 183 -2.53 -7.22 28.68
N LEU A 184 -3.54 -6.40 28.35
CA LEU A 184 -3.84 -5.93 26.99
C LEU A 184 -2.83 -4.85 26.56
N CYS A 185 -1.97 -5.17 25.58
CA CYS A 185 -0.98 -4.24 25.06
C CYS A 185 -1.53 -3.30 23.98
N GLY A 186 -2.55 -3.73 23.24
CA GLY A 186 -3.22 -2.89 22.27
C GLY A 186 -4.41 -3.56 21.59
N ILE A 187 -5.14 -2.75 20.82
CA ILE A 187 -6.23 -3.17 19.96
C ILE A 187 -5.97 -2.73 18.51
N LEU A 188 -6.50 -3.46 17.53
CA LEU A 188 -6.46 -3.12 16.12
C LEU A 188 -7.86 -2.99 15.54
N VAL A 189 -8.21 -1.79 15.09
CA VAL A 189 -9.44 -1.47 14.37
C VAL A 189 -9.15 -1.13 12.91
N GLN A 190 -10.19 -1.09 12.08
CA GLN A 190 -10.11 -0.62 10.70
C GLN A 190 -11.14 0.50 10.45
N TYR A 191 -10.75 1.54 9.71
CA TYR A 191 -11.52 2.77 9.52
C TYR A 191 -11.32 3.37 8.11
N PRO A 192 -12.30 3.33 7.19
CA PRO A 192 -13.53 2.52 7.24
C PRO A 192 -13.23 1.02 7.33
N ASP A 193 -14.15 0.24 7.87
CA ASP A 193 -13.95 -1.19 8.06
C ASP A 193 -13.98 -2.00 6.74
N THR A 194 -13.69 -3.30 6.81
CA THR A 194 -13.62 -4.18 5.64
C THR A 194 -14.93 -4.27 4.85
N ASP A 195 -16.07 -4.02 5.49
CA ASP A 195 -17.40 -4.05 4.89
C ASP A 195 -17.85 -2.66 4.43
N GLY A 196 -17.05 -1.61 4.70
CA GLY A 196 -17.26 -0.22 4.31
C GLY A 196 -17.84 0.67 5.41
N ALA A 197 -18.18 0.12 6.57
CA ALA A 197 -18.81 0.87 7.65
C ALA A 197 -17.81 1.79 8.36
N ILE A 198 -18.26 2.99 8.69
CA ILE A 198 -17.56 3.98 9.49
C ILE A 198 -18.11 3.91 10.91
N HIS A 199 -17.23 3.67 11.88
CA HIS A 199 -17.57 3.53 13.29
C HIS A 199 -16.98 4.66 14.11
N ASP A 200 -17.67 5.05 15.18
CA ASP A 200 -17.12 5.94 16.20
C ASP A 200 -16.27 5.14 17.19
N TRP A 201 -14.96 5.34 17.11
CA TRP A 201 -13.98 4.67 17.96
C TRP A 201 -13.54 5.51 19.17
N GLU A 202 -14.06 6.73 19.36
CA GLU A 202 -13.54 7.64 20.38
C GLU A 202 -13.72 7.06 21.80
N ALA A 203 -14.92 6.58 22.12
CA ALA A 203 -15.20 5.95 23.41
C ALA A 203 -14.32 4.71 23.66
N MET A 204 -14.08 3.92 22.61
CA MET A 204 -13.24 2.73 22.67
C MET A 204 -11.77 3.06 22.88
N ALA A 205 -11.28 4.12 22.23
CA ALA A 205 -9.91 4.60 22.41
C ALA A 205 -9.66 5.03 23.86
N ARG A 206 -10.62 5.75 24.47
CA ARG A 206 -10.57 6.11 25.89
C ARG A 206 -10.50 4.86 26.79
N GLN A 207 -11.33 3.85 26.54
CA GLN A 207 -11.31 2.58 27.30
C GLN A 207 -9.96 1.85 27.18
N ALA A 208 -9.37 1.83 25.98
CA ALA A 208 -8.04 1.26 25.77
C ALA A 208 -6.98 2.01 26.58
N HIS A 209 -7.02 3.35 26.57
CA HIS A 209 -6.07 4.18 27.32
C HIS A 209 -6.23 4.06 28.83
N ASP A 210 -7.44 3.91 29.36
CA ASP A 210 -7.70 3.73 30.80
C ASP A 210 -6.99 2.49 31.37
N VAL A 211 -6.82 1.45 30.56
CA VAL A 211 -6.08 0.24 30.93
C VAL A 211 -4.63 0.27 30.44
N GLY A 212 -4.19 1.36 29.81
CA GLY A 212 -2.85 1.57 29.26
C GLY A 212 -2.52 0.71 28.03
N ALA A 213 -3.54 0.28 27.28
CA ALA A 213 -3.39 -0.32 25.96
C ALA A 213 -3.31 0.78 24.89
N LEU A 214 -2.71 0.48 23.73
CA LEU A 214 -2.66 1.39 22.59
C LEU A 214 -3.68 1.02 21.52
N VAL A 215 -4.09 1.99 20.71
CA VAL A 215 -5.01 1.82 19.60
C VAL A 215 -4.27 1.91 18.28
N VAL A 216 -4.30 0.82 17.52
CA VAL A 216 -3.82 0.75 16.14
C VAL A 216 -5.02 0.84 15.19
N CYS A 217 -4.93 1.70 14.19
CA CYS A 217 -5.97 1.88 13.18
C CYS A 217 -5.42 1.55 11.79
N CYS A 218 -5.93 0.50 11.14
CA CYS A 218 -5.81 0.37 9.69
C CYS A 218 -6.76 1.37 9.02
N THR A 219 -6.30 2.13 8.02
CA THR A 219 -7.11 3.18 7.38
C THR A 219 -6.71 3.45 5.92
N ASP A 220 -7.54 4.24 5.24
CA ASP A 220 -7.41 4.56 3.82
C ASP A 220 -7.13 6.07 3.64
N LEU A 221 -6.00 6.42 3.02
CA LEU A 221 -5.57 7.82 2.86
C LEU A 221 -6.55 8.67 2.03
N LEU A 222 -7.26 8.08 1.07
CA LEU A 222 -8.27 8.81 0.29
C LEU A 222 -9.52 9.08 1.13
N ALA A 223 -9.97 8.09 1.90
CA ALA A 223 -11.08 8.27 2.84
C ALA A 223 -10.78 9.39 3.85
N LEU A 224 -9.56 9.44 4.38
CA LEU A 224 -9.12 10.49 5.33
C LEU A 224 -9.06 11.91 4.76
N THR A 225 -9.28 12.10 3.45
CA THR A 225 -9.46 13.45 2.89
C THR A 225 -10.83 14.03 3.25
N LEU A 226 -11.82 13.17 3.53
CA LEU A 226 -13.19 13.52 3.90
C LEU A 226 -13.57 13.08 5.33
N LEU A 227 -12.83 12.15 5.93
CA LEU A 227 -13.13 11.60 7.26
C LEU A 227 -12.27 12.19 8.37
N GLU A 228 -12.84 12.32 9.56
CA GLU A 228 -12.12 12.63 10.80
C GLU A 228 -10.98 11.62 10.99
N PRO A 229 -9.72 12.07 11.00
CA PRO A 229 -8.58 11.17 10.94
C PRO A 229 -8.27 10.50 12.28
N PRO A 230 -7.56 9.35 12.26
CA PRO A 230 -7.31 8.55 13.46
C PRO A 230 -6.72 9.29 14.66
N GLY A 231 -5.81 10.23 14.42
CA GLY A 231 -5.20 11.02 15.50
C GLY A 231 -6.18 11.94 16.24
N GLU A 232 -7.31 12.32 15.64
CA GLU A 232 -8.31 13.22 16.24
C GLU A 232 -9.25 12.49 17.20
N TRP A 233 -9.66 11.26 16.89
CA TRP A 233 -10.50 10.44 17.79
C TRP A 233 -9.71 9.53 18.75
N GLY A 234 -8.37 9.59 18.73
CA GLY A 234 -7.52 9.01 19.78
C GLY A 234 -6.70 7.79 19.41
N ALA A 235 -6.55 7.44 18.13
CA ALA A 235 -5.60 6.41 17.73
C ALA A 235 -4.15 6.78 18.09
N ASP A 236 -3.35 5.79 18.46
CA ASP A 236 -1.92 5.97 18.78
C ASP A 236 -1.02 5.67 17.59
N ILE A 237 -1.46 4.76 16.72
CA ILE A 237 -0.77 4.30 15.53
C ILE A 237 -1.80 4.19 14.39
N ALA A 238 -1.52 4.82 13.25
CA ALA A 238 -2.29 4.63 12.02
C ALA A 238 -1.43 3.92 10.97
N VAL A 239 -1.98 2.92 10.31
CA VAL A 239 -1.33 2.13 9.26
C VAL A 239 -2.28 1.94 8.08
N GLY A 240 -1.74 1.59 6.93
CA GLY A 240 -2.54 1.35 5.73
C GLY A 240 -1.69 1.26 4.48
N SER A 241 -2.34 1.16 3.33
CA SER A 241 -1.71 1.22 2.02
C SER A 241 -1.80 2.62 1.42
N SER A 242 -0.73 3.09 0.75
CA SER A 242 -0.80 4.28 -0.10
C SER A 242 -1.07 3.94 -1.58
N GLN A 243 -1.50 2.71 -1.88
CA GLN A 243 -1.66 2.21 -3.26
C GLN A 243 -2.54 3.10 -4.13
N ARG A 244 -3.73 3.46 -3.64
CA ARG A 244 -4.71 4.23 -4.42
C ARG A 244 -4.32 5.70 -4.65
N PHE A 245 -3.15 6.11 -4.17
CA PHE A 245 -2.53 7.37 -4.56
C PHE A 245 -1.61 7.13 -5.76
N GLY A 246 -2.21 6.77 -6.89
CA GLY A 246 -1.52 6.69 -8.17
C GLY A 246 -0.50 5.56 -8.31
N VAL A 247 -0.68 4.42 -7.63
CA VAL A 247 0.12 3.21 -7.84
C VAL A 247 -0.77 2.08 -8.40
N PRO A 248 -0.39 1.37 -9.49
CA PRO A 248 -1.19 0.27 -10.02
C PRO A 248 -1.39 -0.85 -9.00
N MET A 249 -2.51 -1.59 -9.07
CA MET A 249 -2.77 -2.72 -8.16
C MET A 249 -1.73 -3.85 -8.28
N GLY A 250 -1.16 -4.06 -9.48
CA GLY A 250 -0.02 -4.95 -9.70
C GLY A 250 -0.25 -6.40 -9.25
N TYR A 251 -1.51 -6.86 -9.21
CA TYR A 251 -1.90 -8.15 -8.65
C TYR A 251 -1.35 -8.40 -7.23
N GLY A 252 -1.27 -7.34 -6.42
CA GLY A 252 -0.89 -7.38 -5.01
C GLY A 252 0.27 -6.46 -4.65
N GLY A 253 1.04 -5.96 -5.63
CA GLY A 253 2.12 -5.02 -5.33
C GLY A 253 3.09 -4.81 -6.48
N PRO A 254 4.16 -4.03 -6.24
CA PRO A 254 4.53 -3.44 -4.95
C PRO A 254 3.71 -2.18 -4.59
N HIS A 255 3.43 -1.97 -3.31
CA HIS A 255 2.80 -0.75 -2.78
C HIS A 255 3.50 -0.30 -1.50
N ALA A 256 3.63 1.01 -1.29
CA ALA A 256 4.11 1.50 -0.01
C ALA A 256 3.00 1.46 1.04
N ALA A 257 3.19 0.68 2.09
CA ALA A 257 2.41 0.85 3.30
C ALA A 257 2.95 2.00 4.13
N PHE A 258 2.09 2.65 4.90
CA PHE A 258 2.46 3.72 5.81
C PHE A 258 2.30 3.30 7.26
N MET A 259 3.04 3.97 8.15
CA MET A 259 2.81 3.94 9.58
C MET A 259 3.06 5.34 10.15
N ALA A 260 2.04 5.91 10.79
CA ALA A 260 2.14 7.13 11.57
C ALA A 260 1.81 6.90 13.04
N THR A 261 2.39 7.69 13.94
CA THR A 261 2.25 7.53 15.39
C THR A 261 2.57 8.81 16.16
N ARG A 262 2.38 8.78 17.49
CA ARG A 262 2.79 9.85 18.41
C ARG A 262 4.31 9.97 18.49
N GLU A 263 4.81 11.20 18.64
CA GLU A 263 6.24 11.51 18.66
C GLU A 263 7.02 10.77 19.77
N GLU A 264 6.37 10.50 20.91
CA GLU A 264 6.99 9.78 22.03
C GLU A 264 7.40 8.34 21.68
N PHE A 265 6.74 7.72 20.70
CA PHE A 265 7.01 6.34 20.27
C PHE A 265 8.05 6.23 19.14
N ARG A 266 8.69 7.34 18.74
CA ARG A 266 9.72 7.38 17.66
C ARG A 266 10.84 6.36 17.80
N ARG A 267 11.15 5.92 19.02
CA ARG A 267 12.23 4.94 19.30
C ARG A 267 11.81 3.50 19.00
N GLN A 268 10.51 3.22 18.88
CA GLN A 268 9.93 1.93 18.58
C GLN A 268 9.46 1.82 17.12
N MET A 269 9.40 2.93 16.40
CA MET A 269 9.01 2.96 14.99
C MET A 269 9.83 1.95 14.15
N PRO A 270 9.19 1.07 13.36
CA PRO A 270 9.84 0.18 12.40
C PRO A 270 10.31 0.94 11.15
N GLY A 271 11.35 0.42 10.51
CA GLY A 271 11.84 0.96 9.24
C GLY A 271 12.53 2.32 9.34
N ARG A 272 12.72 2.93 8.17
CA ARG A 272 13.50 4.16 7.99
C ARG A 272 12.65 5.38 8.32
N ILE A 273 13.27 6.43 8.84
CA ILE A 273 12.65 7.74 9.03
C ILE A 273 13.60 8.77 8.41
N ILE A 274 13.08 9.66 7.58
CA ILE A 274 13.82 10.81 7.08
C ILE A 274 13.68 11.95 8.08
N GLY A 275 14.81 12.55 8.45
CA GLY A 275 14.86 13.71 9.32
C GLY A 275 15.51 14.91 8.63
N VAL A 276 15.03 16.09 9.00
CA VAL A 276 15.64 17.37 8.65
C VAL A 276 16.87 17.59 9.54
N SER A 277 17.97 18.02 8.92
CA SER A 277 19.25 18.32 9.56
C SER A 277 19.86 19.56 8.92
N LYS A 278 21.10 19.88 9.31
CA LYS A 278 21.93 20.91 8.67
C LYS A 278 23.24 20.30 8.17
N ASP A 279 23.74 20.82 7.04
CA ASP A 279 25.07 20.47 6.53
C ASP A 279 26.19 21.29 7.20
N SER A 280 27.44 21.08 6.78
CA SER A 280 28.61 21.79 7.31
C SER A 280 28.60 23.32 7.07
N LYS A 281 27.71 23.81 6.20
CA LYS A 281 27.50 25.24 5.91
C LYS A 281 26.22 25.78 6.55
N GLY A 282 25.54 24.99 7.40
CA GLY A 282 24.31 25.37 8.07
C GLY A 282 23.05 25.35 7.20
N ARG A 283 23.13 24.84 5.97
CA ARG A 283 22.00 24.72 5.04
C ARG A 283 21.12 23.54 5.44
N VAL A 284 19.81 23.66 5.24
CA VAL A 284 18.86 22.56 5.46
C VAL A 284 19.20 21.40 4.53
N ALA A 285 19.29 20.20 5.09
CA ALA A 285 19.54 18.95 4.37
C ALA A 285 18.81 17.79 5.03
N TYR A 286 18.46 16.77 4.25
CA TYR A 286 17.74 15.59 4.72
C TYR A 286 18.69 14.41 4.94
N ARG A 287 18.35 13.51 5.86
CA ARG A 287 19.10 12.24 6.08
C ARG A 287 18.21 11.17 6.71
N LEU A 288 18.68 9.93 6.70
CA LEU A 288 18.13 8.88 7.56
C LEU A 288 18.38 9.23 9.04
N ALA A 289 17.32 9.23 9.83
CA ALA A 289 17.30 9.60 11.24
C ALA A 289 17.03 8.39 12.15
N LEU A 290 17.57 8.43 13.37
CA LEU A 290 17.38 7.39 14.40
C LEU A 290 17.74 5.98 13.91
N GLN A 291 18.79 5.85 13.08
CA GLN A 291 19.18 4.59 12.43
C GLN A 291 19.56 3.48 13.42
N THR A 292 19.84 3.81 14.68
CA THR A 292 20.09 2.82 15.73
C THR A 292 18.89 1.93 16.02
N ARG A 293 17.70 2.20 15.47
CA ARG A 293 16.55 1.29 15.53
C ARG A 293 16.65 0.13 14.54
N GLU A 294 17.40 0.31 13.45
CA GLU A 294 17.36 -0.57 12.28
C GLU A 294 18.32 -1.77 12.41
N GLN A 295 18.01 -2.85 11.68
CA GLN A 295 18.71 -4.14 11.74
C GLN A 295 20.22 -4.05 11.48
N HIS A 296 20.68 -3.13 10.64
CA HIS A 296 22.10 -3.02 10.28
C HIS A 296 22.97 -2.51 11.44
N ILE A 297 22.37 -1.86 12.46
CA ILE A 297 23.05 -1.45 13.68
C ILE A 297 22.70 -2.39 14.84
N ARG A 298 21.40 -2.68 15.03
CA ARG A 298 20.91 -3.36 16.22
C ARG A 298 20.65 -4.85 16.09
N ARG A 299 20.70 -5.40 14.88
CA ARG A 299 20.53 -6.84 14.60
C ARG A 299 19.24 -7.38 15.25
N ASP A 300 19.36 -8.38 16.11
CA ASP A 300 18.28 -9.02 16.87
C ASP A 300 17.53 -8.07 17.81
N ARG A 301 18.11 -6.93 18.18
CA ARG A 301 17.50 -5.91 19.05
C ARG A 301 16.86 -4.74 18.29
N ALA A 302 16.81 -4.84 16.96
CA ALA A 302 16.18 -3.84 16.11
C ALA A 302 14.67 -3.78 16.39
N THR A 303 14.03 -2.69 15.97
CA THR A 303 12.57 -2.56 16.11
C THR A 303 11.82 -3.48 15.15
N SER A 304 12.44 -3.83 14.02
CA SER A 304 11.92 -4.75 12.99
C SER A 304 13.08 -5.35 12.19
N ASN A 305 12.82 -6.44 11.48
CA ASN A 305 13.75 -7.05 10.54
C ASN A 305 13.76 -6.36 9.16
N ILE A 306 12.87 -5.38 8.91
CA ILE A 306 12.76 -4.70 7.62
C ILE A 306 14.08 -4.01 7.21
N CYS A 307 14.43 -4.11 5.92
CA CYS A 307 15.63 -3.50 5.34
C CYS A 307 15.32 -2.80 4.02
N THR A 308 15.07 -3.58 2.97
CA THR A 308 14.39 -3.09 1.76
C THR A 308 12.94 -2.85 2.14
N ALA A 309 12.42 -1.68 1.76
CA ALA A 309 11.02 -1.29 1.90
C ALA A 309 10.53 -0.83 0.52
N GLN A 310 9.52 0.04 0.47
CA GLN A 310 8.81 0.38 -0.77
C GLN A 310 9.06 1.83 -1.19
N VAL A 311 10.34 2.24 -1.21
CA VAL A 311 10.76 3.64 -1.42
C VAL A 311 10.25 4.21 -2.74
N LEU A 312 10.39 3.49 -3.85
CA LEU A 312 9.94 4.00 -5.16
C LEU A 312 8.43 4.27 -5.17
N LEU A 313 7.64 3.42 -4.50
CA LEU A 313 6.19 3.54 -4.47
C LEU A 313 5.72 4.60 -3.47
N ALA A 314 6.47 4.80 -2.37
CA ALA A 314 6.27 5.93 -1.47
C ALA A 314 6.54 7.26 -2.17
N ILE A 315 7.58 7.31 -3.03
CA ILE A 315 7.85 8.47 -3.89
C ILE A 315 6.67 8.68 -4.83
N THR A 316 6.22 7.65 -5.57
CA THR A 316 5.06 7.75 -6.48
C THR A 316 3.82 8.29 -5.77
N ALA A 317 3.46 7.75 -4.60
CA ALA A 317 2.31 8.21 -3.82
C ALA A 317 2.48 9.66 -3.31
N SER A 318 3.69 10.05 -2.90
CA SER A 318 3.96 11.45 -2.52
C SER A 318 3.83 12.41 -3.70
N MET A 319 4.25 12.00 -4.90
CA MET A 319 4.14 12.82 -6.11
C MET A 319 2.69 12.92 -6.56
N TYR A 320 1.88 11.89 -6.35
CA TYR A 320 0.43 11.93 -6.56
C TYR A 320 -0.21 13.01 -5.67
N ALA A 321 0.09 13.00 -4.37
CA ALA A 321 -0.41 14.02 -3.44
C ALA A 321 0.11 15.43 -3.77
N VAL A 322 1.37 15.57 -4.19
CA VAL A 322 1.93 16.86 -4.65
C VAL A 322 1.23 17.36 -5.92
N TYR A 323 0.90 16.47 -6.85
CA TYR A 323 0.25 16.82 -8.12
C TYR A 323 -1.18 17.31 -7.92
N HIS A 324 -1.94 16.60 -7.09
CA HIS A 324 -3.34 16.91 -6.85
C HIS A 324 -3.54 17.99 -5.77
N GLY A 325 -2.64 18.06 -4.79
CA GLY A 325 -2.82 18.85 -3.58
C GLY A 325 -4.06 18.44 -2.77
N PRO A 326 -4.35 19.15 -1.67
CA PRO A 326 -5.50 18.81 -0.82
C PRO A 326 -6.83 18.94 -1.57
N GLU A 327 -7.00 19.96 -2.40
CA GLU A 327 -8.25 20.20 -3.13
C GLU A 327 -8.51 19.16 -4.23
N GLY A 328 -7.49 18.78 -5.00
CA GLY A 328 -7.63 17.71 -5.99
C GLY A 328 -7.96 16.36 -5.34
N LEU A 329 -7.33 16.06 -4.20
CA LEU A 329 -7.62 14.84 -3.45
C LEU A 329 -9.05 14.83 -2.89
N LYS A 330 -9.56 15.95 -2.37
CA LYS A 330 -10.97 16.09 -1.96
C LYS A 330 -11.94 15.91 -3.14
N VAL A 331 -11.61 16.44 -4.32
CA VAL A 331 -12.44 16.25 -5.53
C VAL A 331 -12.51 14.77 -5.91
N ILE A 332 -11.39 14.05 -5.87
CA ILE A 332 -11.33 12.63 -6.16
C ILE A 332 -12.15 11.84 -5.15
N ALA A 333 -11.88 12.03 -3.85
CA ALA A 333 -12.61 11.35 -2.78
C ALA A 333 -14.10 11.67 -2.78
N GLY A 334 -14.47 12.94 -2.97
CA GLY A 334 -15.85 13.39 -3.05
C GLY A 334 -16.59 12.82 -4.25
N THR A 335 -15.91 12.64 -5.38
CA THR A 335 -16.48 11.96 -6.56
C THR A 335 -16.75 10.50 -6.27
N VAL A 336 -15.78 9.78 -5.69
CA VAL A 336 -15.95 8.37 -5.29
C VAL A 336 -17.11 8.23 -4.32
N HIS A 337 -17.11 8.99 -3.23
CA HIS A 337 -18.17 8.95 -2.22
C HIS A 337 -19.56 9.27 -2.79
N ARG A 338 -19.66 10.28 -3.67
CA ARG A 338 -20.91 10.64 -4.35
C ARG A 338 -21.43 9.50 -5.22
N LEU A 339 -20.56 8.82 -5.96
CA LEU A 339 -20.94 7.67 -6.79
C LEU A 339 -21.39 6.48 -5.93
N THR A 340 -20.71 6.22 -4.82
CA THR A 340 -21.13 5.18 -3.85
C THR A 340 -22.47 5.53 -3.22
N SER A 341 -22.71 6.80 -2.91
CA SER A 341 -24.01 7.27 -2.40
C SER A 341 -25.14 7.13 -3.41
N LYS A 342 -24.87 7.36 -4.71
CA LYS A 342 -25.84 7.06 -5.78
C LYS A 342 -26.12 5.57 -5.88
N LEU A 343 -25.08 4.71 -5.82
CA LEU A 343 -25.25 3.26 -5.79
C LEU A 343 -26.13 2.84 -4.59
N ALA A 344 -25.86 3.37 -3.40
CA ALA A 344 -26.63 3.11 -2.20
C ALA A 344 -28.12 3.47 -2.37
N SER A 345 -28.43 4.65 -2.91
CA SER A 345 -29.81 5.07 -3.20
C SER A 345 -30.47 4.13 -4.20
N GLY A 346 -29.80 3.79 -5.31
CA GLY A 346 -30.33 2.88 -6.32
C GLY A 346 -30.58 1.47 -5.79
N LEU A 347 -29.68 0.94 -4.95
CA LEU A 347 -29.86 -0.36 -4.30
C LEU A 347 -31.06 -0.37 -3.34
N ARG A 348 -31.27 0.72 -2.59
CA ARG A 348 -32.44 0.87 -1.71
C ARG A 348 -33.75 0.96 -2.51
N GLU A 349 -33.77 1.67 -3.63
CA GLU A 349 -34.94 1.71 -4.53
C GLU A 349 -35.28 0.33 -5.12
N LEU A 350 -34.24 -0.48 -5.39
CA LEU A 350 -34.38 -1.88 -5.81
C LEU A 350 -34.78 -2.84 -4.67
N GLY A 351 -34.92 -2.33 -3.44
CA GLY A 351 -35.35 -3.11 -2.27
C GLY A 351 -34.24 -3.89 -1.56
N PHE A 352 -32.96 -3.59 -1.83
CA PHE A 352 -31.84 -4.21 -1.12
C PHE A 352 -31.51 -3.47 0.17
N ASP A 353 -31.18 -4.24 1.21
CA ASP A 353 -30.66 -3.72 2.47
C ASP A 353 -29.13 -3.57 2.37
N ILE A 354 -28.63 -2.39 2.71
CA ILE A 354 -27.20 -2.06 2.75
C ILE A 354 -26.74 -1.61 4.15
N GLY A 355 -27.61 -1.71 5.14
CA GLY A 355 -27.43 -1.16 6.48
C GLY A 355 -27.60 0.36 6.56
N ASP A 356 -27.49 0.83 7.80
CA ASP A 356 -27.65 2.25 8.18
C ASP A 356 -26.34 2.91 8.59
N GLN A 357 -25.24 2.16 8.58
CA GLN A 357 -23.92 2.70 8.93
C GLN A 357 -23.42 3.62 7.81
N PRO A 358 -22.76 4.74 8.16
CA PRO A 358 -22.13 5.59 7.17
C PRO A 358 -20.96 4.86 6.49
N PHE A 359 -20.67 5.24 5.26
CA PHE A 359 -19.63 4.63 4.43
C PHE A 359 -18.88 5.68 3.62
N PHE A 360 -17.67 5.33 3.18
CA PHE A 360 -16.91 6.13 2.23
C PHE A 360 -17.20 5.67 0.79
N ASP A 361 -16.59 4.55 0.39
CA ASP A 361 -16.61 4.06 -1.00
C ASP A 361 -17.14 2.62 -1.14
N THR A 362 -17.41 1.96 -0.02
CA THR A 362 -17.67 0.52 0.05
C THR A 362 -19.03 0.24 0.67
N LEU A 363 -19.80 -0.65 0.05
CA LEU A 363 -21.10 -1.14 0.54
C LEU A 363 -21.09 -2.66 0.68
N ARG A 364 -21.68 -3.16 1.77
CA ARG A 364 -22.07 -4.57 1.90
C ARG A 364 -23.57 -4.72 1.73
N VAL A 365 -23.98 -5.27 0.59
CA VAL A 365 -25.38 -5.47 0.21
C VAL A 365 -25.87 -6.83 0.73
N LYS A 366 -26.93 -6.81 1.53
CA LYS A 366 -27.65 -8.00 1.98
C LYS A 366 -28.54 -8.49 0.86
N THR A 367 -28.23 -9.65 0.30
CA THR A 367 -28.96 -10.20 -0.85
C THR A 367 -30.00 -11.25 -0.47
N GLY A 368 -30.10 -11.63 0.82
CA GLY A 368 -30.89 -12.79 1.22
C GLY A 368 -30.33 -14.13 0.72
N GLN A 369 -30.96 -15.24 1.08
CA GLN A 369 -30.50 -16.59 0.70
C GLN A 369 -30.82 -16.91 -0.77
N GLY A 370 -29.93 -16.53 -1.69
CA GLY A 370 -29.91 -17.06 -3.07
C GLY A 370 -29.58 -16.06 -4.19
N ASP A 371 -29.82 -14.76 -4.00
CA ASP A 371 -29.63 -13.77 -5.06
C ASP A 371 -28.17 -13.36 -5.30
N GLY A 372 -27.30 -13.47 -4.29
CA GLY A 372 -25.90 -13.06 -4.39
C GLY A 372 -25.13 -13.73 -5.52
N ASP A 373 -25.32 -15.04 -5.71
CA ASP A 373 -24.65 -15.78 -6.79
C ASP A 373 -25.16 -15.38 -8.17
N ARG A 374 -26.46 -15.11 -8.30
CA ARG A 374 -27.08 -14.59 -9.53
C ARG A 374 -26.53 -13.21 -9.87
N ILE A 375 -26.46 -12.31 -8.88
CA ILE A 375 -25.94 -10.95 -9.03
C ILE A 375 -24.45 -10.99 -9.39
N ALA A 376 -23.65 -11.81 -8.71
CA ALA A 376 -22.23 -11.97 -9.00
C ALA A 376 -22.01 -12.53 -10.41
N ALA A 377 -22.83 -13.49 -10.86
CA ALA A 377 -22.78 -14.01 -12.22
C ALA A 377 -23.17 -12.96 -13.27
N ALA A 378 -24.21 -12.15 -13.00
CA ALA A 378 -24.61 -11.04 -13.87
C ALA A 378 -23.52 -9.96 -13.96
N ALA A 379 -22.92 -9.58 -12.84
CA ALA A 379 -21.80 -8.65 -12.79
C ALA A 379 -20.59 -9.18 -13.57
N LEU A 380 -20.24 -10.47 -13.39
CA LEU A 380 -19.15 -11.10 -14.14
C LEU A 380 -19.43 -11.11 -15.65
N ALA A 381 -20.67 -11.37 -16.06
CA ALA A 381 -21.08 -11.32 -17.47
C ALA A 381 -20.97 -9.88 -18.05
N ALA A 382 -21.11 -8.86 -17.22
CA ALA A 382 -20.85 -7.46 -17.56
C ALA A 382 -19.36 -7.05 -17.45
N GLY A 383 -18.45 -7.99 -17.11
CA GLY A 383 -17.03 -7.71 -16.95
C GLY A 383 -16.67 -7.00 -15.63
N ILE A 384 -17.45 -7.25 -14.58
CA ILE A 384 -17.31 -6.65 -13.25
C ILE A 384 -17.05 -7.73 -12.21
N ASN A 385 -16.00 -7.57 -11.40
CA ASN A 385 -15.80 -8.36 -10.19
C ASN A 385 -16.38 -7.64 -8.97
N VAL A 386 -17.07 -8.39 -8.11
CA VAL A 386 -17.57 -7.93 -6.80
C VAL A 386 -17.05 -8.86 -5.71
N ARG A 387 -16.96 -8.37 -4.47
CA ARG A 387 -16.60 -9.21 -3.34
C ARG A 387 -17.78 -10.11 -2.97
N ARG A 388 -17.53 -11.40 -2.81
CA ARG A 388 -18.55 -12.36 -2.34
C ARG A 388 -18.28 -12.73 -0.88
N TYR A 389 -19.29 -12.61 -0.03
CA TYR A 389 -19.19 -13.03 1.37
C TYR A 389 -19.77 -14.42 1.59
N PRO A 390 -19.26 -15.17 2.60
CA PRO A 390 -19.96 -16.33 3.12
C PRO A 390 -21.39 -15.92 3.55
N GLY A 391 -22.41 -16.60 3.03
CA GLY A 391 -23.82 -16.29 3.28
C GLY A 391 -24.54 -15.57 2.13
N GLY A 392 -23.83 -15.19 1.07
CA GLY A 392 -24.43 -14.67 -0.17
C GLY A 392 -24.35 -13.15 -0.33
N ASP A 393 -24.07 -12.38 0.73
CA ASP A 393 -23.91 -10.93 0.63
C ASP A 393 -22.84 -10.55 -0.41
N ILE A 394 -23.01 -9.36 -1.00
CA ILE A 394 -22.09 -8.81 -2.01
C ILE A 394 -21.46 -7.53 -1.49
N GLY A 395 -20.14 -7.43 -1.62
CA GLY A 395 -19.37 -6.23 -1.33
C GLY A 395 -18.99 -5.50 -2.62
N ILE A 396 -19.14 -4.18 -2.59
CA ILE A 396 -18.87 -3.31 -3.73
C ILE A 396 -18.05 -2.13 -3.23
N SER A 397 -16.82 -2.01 -3.72
CA SER A 397 -15.95 -0.87 -3.46
C SER A 397 -15.72 -0.07 -4.73
N PHE A 398 -16.09 1.20 -4.71
CA PHE A 398 -15.79 2.13 -5.79
C PHE A 398 -14.46 2.82 -5.59
N ASP A 399 -13.95 3.36 -6.69
CA ASP A 399 -12.64 3.95 -6.74
C ASP A 399 -12.57 5.07 -7.78
N GLU A 400 -11.40 5.70 -7.90
CA GLU A 400 -11.16 6.86 -8.76
C GLU A 400 -11.52 6.61 -10.23
N THR A 401 -11.50 5.35 -10.68
CA THR A 401 -11.80 4.96 -12.06
C THR A 401 -13.29 4.76 -12.34
N THR A 402 -14.12 4.87 -11.31
CA THR A 402 -15.56 4.64 -11.40
C THR A 402 -16.26 5.83 -12.05
N THR A 403 -17.24 5.55 -12.92
CA THR A 403 -18.04 6.56 -13.63
C THR A 403 -19.52 6.33 -13.38
N GLU A 404 -20.37 7.30 -13.69
CA GLU A 404 -21.84 7.11 -13.58
C GLU A 404 -22.34 5.97 -14.46
N ALA A 405 -21.73 5.75 -15.63
CA ALA A 405 -22.06 4.60 -16.48
C ALA A 405 -21.78 3.26 -15.79
N HIS A 406 -20.67 3.16 -15.05
CA HIS A 406 -20.34 1.95 -14.28
C HIS A 406 -21.37 1.71 -13.16
N VAL A 407 -21.82 2.77 -12.49
CA VAL A 407 -22.86 2.65 -11.45
C VAL A 407 -24.18 2.15 -12.04
N SER A 408 -24.60 2.68 -13.20
CA SER A 408 -25.82 2.24 -13.89
C SER A 408 -25.73 0.77 -14.33
N GLU A 409 -24.59 0.37 -14.90
CA GLU A 409 -24.35 -1.01 -15.33
C GLU A 409 -24.37 -1.96 -14.13
N LEU A 410 -23.75 -1.58 -13.01
CA LEU A 410 -23.77 -2.40 -11.81
C LEU A 410 -25.18 -2.53 -11.22
N LEU A 411 -25.95 -1.44 -11.14
CA LEU A 411 -27.35 -1.49 -10.70
C LEU A 411 -28.21 -2.42 -11.57
N SER A 412 -27.93 -2.49 -12.88
CA SER A 412 -28.63 -3.41 -13.79
C SER A 412 -28.39 -4.90 -13.48
N CYS A 413 -27.33 -5.23 -12.74
CA CYS A 413 -27.07 -6.59 -12.26
C CYS A 413 -28.00 -6.99 -11.11
N PHE A 414 -28.55 -6.00 -10.39
CA PHE A 414 -29.45 -6.20 -9.25
C PHE A 414 -30.93 -6.25 -9.67
N GLY A 415 -31.30 -5.55 -10.75
CA GLY A 415 -32.68 -5.50 -11.27
C GLY A 415 -32.84 -4.50 -12.42
N GLU A 416 -34.06 -4.00 -12.64
CA GLU A 416 -34.31 -2.90 -13.58
C GLU A 416 -33.68 -1.61 -13.04
N ALA A 417 -32.56 -1.19 -13.64
CA ALA A 417 -31.77 -0.09 -13.09
C ALA A 417 -32.57 1.24 -13.04
N PRO A 418 -32.59 1.93 -11.89
CA PRO A 418 -33.18 3.27 -11.80
C PRO A 418 -32.37 4.30 -12.59
N ASP A 419 -33.00 5.41 -12.94
CA ASP A 419 -32.32 6.52 -13.62
C ASP A 419 -31.32 7.21 -12.68
N ILE A 420 -30.04 7.07 -13.01
CA ILE A 420 -28.93 7.58 -12.21
C ILE A 420 -28.91 9.11 -12.08
N ALA A 421 -29.53 9.82 -13.03
CA ALA A 421 -29.63 11.27 -12.99
C ALA A 421 -30.60 11.73 -11.88
N GLY A 422 -31.61 10.91 -11.57
CA GLY A 422 -32.59 11.15 -10.52
C GLY A 422 -32.15 10.68 -9.12
N LEU A 423 -31.14 9.81 -9.01
CA LEU A 423 -30.68 9.28 -7.73
C LEU A 423 -30.01 10.35 -6.87
N ALA A 424 -30.49 10.46 -5.63
CA ALA A 424 -29.87 11.31 -4.62
C ALA A 424 -28.48 10.79 -4.24
N ALA A 425 -27.54 11.73 -4.08
CA ALA A 425 -26.24 11.48 -3.46
C ALA A 425 -26.22 12.14 -2.09
N ALA A 426 -26.90 11.53 -1.12
CA ALA A 426 -26.96 12.04 0.24
C ALA A 426 -25.58 11.94 0.89
N ASP A 427 -25.08 13.05 1.44
CA ASP A 427 -23.90 13.03 2.32
C ASP A 427 -24.26 12.27 3.60
N GLN A 428 -23.59 11.14 3.80
CA GLN A 428 -23.80 10.27 4.96
C GLN A 428 -22.69 10.42 6.01
N LEU A 429 -21.67 11.23 5.77
CA LEU A 429 -20.51 11.31 6.67
C LEU A 429 -20.87 11.93 8.02
N GLY A 430 -21.76 12.93 8.03
CA GLY A 430 -22.31 13.50 9.26
C GLY A 430 -21.22 13.94 10.25
N ALA A 431 -21.24 13.36 11.46
CA ALA A 431 -20.26 13.66 12.51
C ALA A 431 -18.84 13.17 12.18
N PHE A 432 -18.69 12.24 11.24
CA PHE A 432 -17.39 11.72 10.81
C PHE A 432 -16.71 12.58 9.75
N ALA A 433 -17.34 13.67 9.30
CA ALA A 433 -16.74 14.54 8.29
C ALA A 433 -15.50 15.26 8.85
N ARG A 434 -14.42 15.25 8.07
CA ARG A 434 -13.17 15.94 8.39
C ARG A 434 -13.40 17.44 8.48
N SER A 435 -12.96 18.03 9.59
CA SER A 435 -12.93 19.49 9.78
C SER A 435 -11.51 20.08 9.71
N SER A 436 -10.47 19.27 9.93
CA SER A 436 -9.08 19.70 9.94
C SER A 436 -8.48 19.86 8.54
N GLU A 437 -7.56 20.82 8.40
CA GLU A 437 -6.75 20.97 7.19
C GLU A 437 -5.70 19.85 7.06
N PHE A 438 -5.23 19.61 5.84
CA PHE A 438 -4.15 18.68 5.53
C PHE A 438 -3.40 19.12 4.28
N LEU A 439 -2.17 18.61 4.14
CA LEU A 439 -1.22 18.97 3.10
C LEU A 439 -0.94 20.47 3.04
N THR A 440 -0.84 21.10 4.21
CA THR A 440 -0.69 22.55 4.40
C THR A 440 0.68 23.09 3.94
N HIS A 441 1.68 22.21 3.82
CA HIS A 441 3.01 22.58 3.37
C HIS A 441 3.02 23.01 1.90
N GLU A 442 3.76 24.08 1.57
CA GLU A 442 3.82 24.70 0.23
C GLU A 442 4.12 23.74 -0.93
N VAL A 443 4.79 22.62 -0.66
CA VAL A 443 5.12 21.60 -1.66
C VAL A 443 3.88 21.02 -2.33
N PHE A 444 2.76 20.87 -1.61
CA PHE A 444 1.51 20.30 -2.10
C PHE A 444 0.63 21.30 -2.88
N HIS A 445 1.08 22.55 -3.00
CA HIS A 445 0.35 23.63 -3.66
C HIS A 445 1.08 24.21 -4.89
N ARG A 446 2.33 23.80 -5.16
CA ARG A 446 3.21 24.45 -6.14
C ARG A 446 3.38 23.73 -7.48
N TYR A 447 3.05 22.45 -7.56
CA TYR A 447 3.43 21.60 -8.70
C TYR A 447 2.21 20.90 -9.34
N GLN A 448 1.13 21.67 -9.54
CA GLN A 448 -0.18 21.15 -9.95
C GLN A 448 -0.42 21.25 -11.46
N THR A 449 0.47 21.89 -12.23
CA THR A 449 0.51 21.74 -13.69
C THR A 449 1.51 20.66 -14.09
N GLU A 450 1.26 19.99 -15.22
CA GLU A 450 2.15 18.93 -15.72
C GLU A 450 3.61 19.42 -15.89
N HIS A 451 3.79 20.65 -16.38
CA HIS A 451 5.14 21.19 -16.61
C HIS A 451 5.86 21.57 -15.31
N GLU A 452 5.15 22.05 -14.30
CA GLU A 452 5.72 22.29 -12.97
C GLU A 452 6.11 20.97 -12.30
N MET A 453 5.26 19.95 -12.38
CA MET A 453 5.55 18.60 -11.88
C MET A 453 6.77 18.01 -12.59
N LEU A 454 6.82 18.07 -13.92
CA LEU A 454 7.97 17.61 -14.71
C LEU A 454 9.28 18.26 -14.24
N ARG A 455 9.27 19.59 -14.05
CA ARG A 455 10.43 20.33 -13.54
C ARG A 455 10.78 19.96 -12.11
N TYR A 456 9.79 19.69 -11.26
CA TYR A 456 10.01 19.27 -9.88
C TYR A 456 10.68 17.90 -9.83
N LEU A 457 10.14 16.91 -10.55
CA LEU A 457 10.70 15.57 -10.65
C LEU A 457 12.14 15.60 -11.18
N ASN A 458 12.39 16.34 -12.26
CA ASN A 458 13.75 16.47 -12.81
C ASN A 458 14.71 17.15 -11.81
N ARG A 459 14.25 18.17 -11.08
CA ARG A 459 15.08 18.84 -10.07
C ARG A 459 15.47 17.89 -8.94
N LEU A 460 14.55 17.08 -8.44
CA LEU A 460 14.87 16.08 -7.42
C LEU A 460 15.81 15.01 -7.97
N GLN A 461 15.50 14.44 -9.13
CA GLN A 461 16.34 13.45 -9.79
C GLN A 461 17.79 13.92 -9.96
N SER A 462 18.01 15.18 -10.37
CA SER A 462 19.35 15.73 -10.58
C SER A 462 20.21 15.84 -9.32
N ARG A 463 19.63 15.66 -8.12
CA ARG A 463 20.33 15.67 -6.83
C ARG A 463 20.70 14.27 -6.34
N ASP A 464 20.39 13.25 -7.13
CA ASP A 464 20.61 11.85 -6.79
C ASP A 464 21.63 11.22 -7.74
N LEU A 465 22.62 10.53 -7.18
CA LEU A 465 23.50 9.65 -7.96
C LEU A 465 22.82 8.29 -8.13
N SER A 466 22.70 7.84 -9.37
CA SER A 466 22.10 6.56 -9.78
C SER A 466 23.00 5.77 -10.73
N LEU A 467 22.56 4.59 -11.19
CA LEU A 467 23.32 3.80 -12.17
C LEU A 467 23.33 4.45 -13.57
N THR A 468 22.50 5.47 -13.82
CA THR A 468 22.59 6.27 -15.06
C THR A 468 23.80 7.20 -15.08
N THR A 469 24.50 7.34 -13.95
CA THR A 469 25.67 8.22 -13.82
C THR A 469 26.97 7.42 -13.74
N SER A 470 27.04 6.42 -12.85
CA SER A 470 28.27 5.66 -12.62
C SER A 470 27.99 4.33 -11.92
N MET A 471 28.99 3.46 -11.85
CA MET A 471 28.95 2.29 -10.96
C MET A 471 28.71 2.73 -9.50
N ILE A 472 27.77 2.05 -8.83
CA ILE A 472 27.55 2.16 -7.38
C ILE A 472 27.98 0.83 -6.74
N PRO A 473 29.26 0.67 -6.34
CA PRO A 473 29.82 -0.63 -5.93
C PRO A 473 29.48 -0.99 -4.47
N LEU A 474 28.19 -0.99 -4.13
CA LEU A 474 27.72 -1.36 -2.79
C LEU A 474 27.82 -2.88 -2.58
N GLY A 475 28.74 -3.28 -1.70
CA GLY A 475 28.82 -4.66 -1.22
C GLY A 475 27.47 -5.13 -0.66
N SER A 476 27.14 -6.40 -0.87
CA SER A 476 25.86 -7.01 -0.46
C SER A 476 24.59 -6.46 -1.15
N CYS A 477 24.71 -5.55 -2.13
CA CYS A 477 23.56 -4.97 -2.83
C CYS A 477 23.42 -5.41 -4.30
N THR A 478 24.51 -5.93 -4.91
CA THR A 478 24.51 -6.42 -6.30
C THR A 478 23.91 -5.41 -7.28
N MET A 479 24.45 -4.19 -7.29
CA MET A 479 24.00 -3.08 -8.17
C MET A 479 24.38 -3.36 -9.64
N LYS A 480 23.62 -4.26 -10.27
CA LYS A 480 23.77 -4.67 -11.68
C LYS A 480 22.85 -3.85 -12.58
N LEU A 481 22.87 -4.16 -13.87
CA LEU A 481 21.91 -3.63 -14.83
C LEU A 481 20.47 -4.00 -14.44
N ASN A 482 19.56 -3.03 -14.49
CA ASN A 482 18.12 -3.22 -14.56
C ASN A 482 17.71 -2.94 -16.01
N ALA A 483 17.63 -3.97 -16.85
CA ALA A 483 17.51 -3.77 -18.29
C ALA A 483 16.13 -3.21 -18.66
N ALA A 484 16.06 -2.36 -19.68
CA ALA A 484 14.79 -1.75 -20.09
C ALA A 484 13.73 -2.81 -20.45
N ALA A 485 14.12 -3.89 -21.14
CA ALA A 485 13.24 -5.00 -21.46
C ALA A 485 12.72 -5.78 -20.24
N GLU A 486 13.48 -5.82 -19.14
CA GLU A 486 13.02 -6.41 -17.87
C GLU A 486 12.00 -5.50 -17.18
N MET A 487 12.08 -4.19 -17.43
CA MET A 487 11.27 -3.17 -16.76
C MET A 487 9.96 -2.86 -17.49
N PHE A 488 9.90 -2.90 -18.83
CA PHE A 488 8.65 -2.61 -19.57
C PHE A 488 7.42 -3.41 -19.09
N PRO A 489 7.53 -4.73 -18.80
CA PRO A 489 6.36 -5.52 -18.43
C PRO A 489 5.66 -5.07 -17.14
N ILE A 490 6.31 -4.30 -16.27
CA ILE A 490 5.70 -3.87 -15.00
C ILE A 490 4.54 -2.88 -15.19
N SER A 491 4.50 -2.16 -16.33
CA SER A 491 3.43 -1.21 -16.67
C SER A 491 2.41 -1.79 -17.65
N GLU A 492 2.61 -3.02 -18.15
CA GLU A 492 1.65 -3.70 -19.02
C GLU A 492 0.32 -3.91 -18.30
N PRO A 493 -0.83 -3.51 -18.88
CA PRO A 493 -2.13 -3.59 -18.20
C PRO A 493 -2.47 -4.98 -17.63
N GLY A 494 -2.09 -6.05 -18.36
CA GLY A 494 -2.31 -7.43 -17.93
C GLY A 494 -1.60 -7.82 -16.64
N PHE A 495 -0.54 -7.11 -16.25
CA PHE A 495 0.13 -7.26 -14.95
C PHE A 495 -0.24 -6.12 -13.99
N ALA A 496 -0.15 -4.88 -14.45
CA ALA A 496 -0.30 -3.69 -13.60
C ALA A 496 -1.71 -3.48 -13.05
N ARG A 497 -2.78 -3.89 -13.76
CA ARG A 497 -4.17 -3.50 -13.43
C ARG A 497 -5.01 -4.62 -12.83
N LEU A 498 -4.49 -5.83 -12.70
CA LEU A 498 -5.25 -6.94 -12.15
C LEU A 498 -5.40 -6.79 -10.63
N HIS A 499 -6.61 -6.97 -10.12
CA HIS A 499 -6.87 -6.98 -8.68
C HIS A 499 -6.31 -8.27 -8.06
N PRO A 500 -5.60 -8.24 -6.92
CA PRO A 500 -4.95 -9.43 -6.33
C PRO A 500 -5.92 -10.58 -6.00
N PHE A 501 -7.17 -10.24 -5.68
CA PHE A 501 -8.21 -11.21 -5.36
C PHE A 501 -9.19 -11.47 -6.51
N ALA A 502 -8.82 -11.12 -7.75
CA ALA A 502 -9.59 -11.50 -8.92
C ALA A 502 -9.71 -13.04 -9.04
N PRO A 503 -10.80 -13.58 -9.60
CA PRO A 503 -10.92 -15.00 -9.90
C PRO A 503 -9.70 -15.55 -10.67
N LEU A 504 -9.24 -16.75 -10.31
CA LEU A 504 -7.99 -17.31 -10.84
C LEU A 504 -8.02 -17.53 -12.36
N ASP A 505 -9.18 -17.72 -12.97
CA ASP A 505 -9.33 -17.84 -14.43
C ASP A 505 -9.07 -16.51 -15.17
N GLN A 506 -8.98 -15.39 -14.44
CA GLN A 506 -8.59 -14.07 -14.93
C GLN A 506 -7.08 -13.82 -14.81
N ALA A 507 -6.35 -14.65 -14.05
CA ALA A 507 -4.92 -14.48 -13.75
C ALA A 507 -4.05 -15.59 -14.36
N THR A 508 -4.48 -16.20 -15.47
CA THR A 508 -3.78 -17.37 -16.04
C THR A 508 -2.36 -17.06 -16.56
N GLY A 509 -2.11 -15.85 -17.03
CA GLY A 509 -0.78 -15.37 -17.39
C GLY A 509 0.15 -15.23 -16.18
N TYR A 510 -0.38 -14.74 -15.05
CA TYR A 510 0.34 -14.74 -13.78
C TYR A 510 0.64 -16.16 -13.29
N ALA A 511 -0.34 -17.07 -13.35
CA ALA A 511 -0.16 -18.46 -12.93
C ALA A 511 0.95 -19.16 -13.73
N GLU A 512 1.00 -18.94 -15.05
CA GLU A 512 2.07 -19.45 -15.89
C GLU A 512 3.42 -18.80 -15.60
N LEU A 513 3.46 -17.48 -15.35
CA LEU A 513 4.66 -16.77 -14.93
C LEU A 513 5.23 -17.34 -13.62
N PHE A 514 4.38 -17.54 -12.61
CA PHE A 514 4.78 -18.10 -11.32
C PHE A 514 5.32 -19.52 -11.48
N SER A 515 4.61 -20.40 -12.18
CA SER A 515 5.05 -21.78 -12.38
C SER A 515 6.42 -21.88 -13.06
N ARG A 516 6.71 -21.00 -14.02
CA ARG A 516 8.02 -20.93 -14.68
C ARG A 516 9.12 -20.45 -13.73
N LEU A 517 8.87 -19.34 -13.02
CA LEU A 517 9.83 -18.78 -12.06
C LEU A 517 10.09 -19.69 -10.86
N GLU A 518 9.11 -20.50 -10.43
CA GLU A 518 9.28 -21.52 -9.40
C GLU A 518 10.15 -22.70 -9.86
N THR A 519 10.13 -22.99 -11.17
CA THR A 519 10.88 -24.10 -11.77
C THR A 519 12.35 -23.73 -12.01
N TRP A 520 12.62 -22.47 -12.37
CA TRP A 520 13.97 -21.94 -12.61
C TRP A 520 14.70 -21.67 -11.29
#